data_AF-A0A7V2ALQ6-F1
#
_entry.id   AF-A0A7V2ALQ6-F1
#
_cell.length_a   1.000
_cell.length_b   1.000
_cell.length_c   1.000
_cell.angle_alpha   90.00
_cell.angle_beta   90.00
_cell.angle_gamma   90.00
#
_symmetry.space_group_name_H-M   'P 1'
#
loop_
_entity.id
_entity.type
_entity.pdbx_description
1 polymer ?
#
loop_
_entity_poly.entity_id
_entity_poly.type
_entity_poly.pdbx_seq_one_letter_code
_entity_poly.pdbx_strand_id
1 'polypeptide(L)'
;MMSRAESATPEDREALSKIFELAGKAHVIGITGVPGSGKSTLVRSLTLKIRESGRTVGIVAVDPSSPFSGGSILGDRVRMSDLTGDDGVFI
;
A
#
# COMPACT_ATOMS: atom_id res chain seq x y z
N MET A 1 10.80 -0.98 15.41
CA MET A 1 9.73 0.01 15.66
C MET A 1 8.43 -0.69 15.30
N MET A 2 7.59 -1.06 16.28
CA MET A 2 6.27 -1.62 16.00
C MET A 2 5.35 -0.49 15.54
N SER A 3 4.53 -0.73 14.52
CA SER A 3 3.49 0.22 14.12
C SER A 3 2.37 0.28 15.17
N ARG A 4 1.56 1.36 15.17
CA ARG A 4 0.38 1.46 16.04
C ARG A 4 -0.65 0.34 15.80
N ALA A 5 -0.67 -0.21 14.59
CA ALA A 5 -1.52 -1.36 14.26
C ALA A 5 -1.01 -2.66 14.95
N GLU A 6 0.28 -2.74 15.27
CA GLU A 6 0.92 -3.90 15.88
C GLU A 6 1.08 -3.78 17.40
N SER A 7 1.11 -2.56 17.96
CA SER A 7 1.29 -2.31 19.39
C SER A 7 0.12 -2.78 20.26
N ALA A 8 -1.07 -2.92 19.67
CA ALA A 8 -2.27 -3.46 20.29
C ALA A 8 -2.64 -2.85 21.66
N THR A 9 -2.27 -1.58 21.89
CA THR A 9 -2.65 -0.84 23.11
C THR A 9 -4.18 -0.68 23.16
N PRO A 10 -4.78 -0.42 24.34
CA PRO A 10 -6.23 -0.23 24.44
C PRO A 10 -6.77 0.86 23.51
N GLU A 11 -6.04 1.98 23.38
CA GLU A 11 -6.40 3.08 22.48
C GLU A 11 -6.31 2.66 21.00
N ASP A 12 -5.25 1.94 20.61
CA ASP A 12 -5.09 1.44 19.23
C ASP A 12 -6.20 0.45 18.88
N ARG A 13 -6.62 -0.41 19.82
CA ARG A 13 -7.73 -1.37 19.63
C ARG A 13 -9.06 -0.67 19.40
N GLU A 14 -9.36 0.37 20.17
CA GLU A 14 -10.60 1.14 20.00
C GLU A 14 -10.62 1.83 18.64
N ALA A 15 -9.52 2.48 18.25
CA ALA A 15 -9.39 3.11 16.95
C ALA A 15 -9.54 2.10 15.79
N LEU A 16 -8.85 0.95 15.88
CA LEU A 16 -8.95 -0.12 14.90
C LEU A 16 -10.37 -0.68 14.78
N SER A 17 -11.10 -0.83 15.89
CA SER A 17 -12.50 -1.28 15.87
C SER A 17 -13.38 -0.32 15.06
N LYS A 18 -13.25 1.00 15.29
CA LYS A 18 -13.99 2.02 14.54
C LYS A 18 -13.64 2.02 13.05
N ILE A 19 -12.36 1.85 12.71
CA ILE A 19 -11.92 1.76 11.32
C ILE A 19 -12.47 0.48 10.65
N PHE A 20 -12.47 -0.64 11.37
CA PHE A 20 -12.93 -1.93 10.86
C PHE A 20 -14.41 -1.90 10.45
N GLU A 21 -15.26 -1.18 11.18
CA GLU A 21 -16.67 -0.95 10.82
C GLU A 21 -16.86 -0.27 9.47
N LEU A 22 -15.87 0.51 9.02
CA LEU A 22 -15.89 1.21 7.73
C LEU A 22 -15.25 0.38 6.59
N ALA A 23 -14.56 -0.71 6.91
CA ALA A 23 -13.80 -1.52 5.97
C ALA A 23 -14.68 -2.44 5.10
N GLY A 24 -14.06 -3.23 4.21
CA GLY A 24 -14.74 -4.26 3.40
C GLY A 24 -15.45 -3.75 2.14
N LYS A 25 -15.48 -2.44 1.89
CA LYS A 25 -16.14 -1.83 0.72
C LYS A 25 -15.22 -1.70 -0.50
N ALA A 26 -13.92 -1.94 -0.34
CA ALA A 26 -12.93 -1.81 -1.40
C ALA A 26 -12.85 -3.08 -2.25
N HIS A 27 -12.59 -2.90 -3.55
CA HIS A 27 -12.19 -4.01 -4.41
C HIS A 27 -10.70 -4.30 -4.20
N VAL A 28 -10.37 -5.52 -3.77
CA VAL A 28 -9.00 -5.91 -3.42
C VAL A 28 -8.38 -6.75 -4.53
N ILE A 29 -7.22 -6.33 -5.01
CA ILE A 29 -6.46 -7.02 -6.07
C ILE A 29 -5.09 -7.41 -5.51
N GLY A 30 -4.78 -8.70 -5.51
CA GLY A 30 -3.45 -9.20 -5.21
C GLY A 30 -2.58 -9.25 -6.46
N ILE A 31 -1.39 -8.65 -6.42
CA ILE A 31 -0.43 -8.69 -7.53
C ILE A 31 0.84 -9.40 -7.06
N THR A 32 1.22 -10.47 -7.77
CA THR A 32 2.39 -11.29 -7.46
C THR A 32 3.20 -11.57 -8.72
N GLY A 33 4.42 -12.08 -8.55
CA GLY A 33 5.36 -12.35 -9.63
C GLY A 33 6.81 -12.28 -9.17
N VAL A 34 7.72 -12.86 -9.97
CA VAL A 34 9.15 -12.91 -9.67
C VAL A 34 9.79 -11.50 -9.62
N PRO A 35 10.93 -11.31 -8.93
CA PRO A 35 11.70 -10.07 -9.01
C PRO A 35 12.00 -9.69 -10.48
N GLY A 36 11.85 -8.41 -10.82
CA GLY A 36 12.07 -7.93 -12.19
C GLY A 36 10.92 -8.17 -13.18
N SER A 37 9.83 -8.85 -12.80
CA SER A 37 8.68 -9.11 -13.69
C SER A 37 7.83 -7.88 -14.05
N GLY A 38 8.23 -6.68 -13.62
CA GLY A 38 7.50 -5.44 -13.89
C GLY A 38 6.29 -5.17 -12.98
N LYS A 39 6.16 -5.84 -11.82
CA LYS A 39 5.04 -5.62 -10.88
C LYS A 39 4.83 -4.15 -10.53
N SER A 40 5.88 -3.44 -10.13
CA SER A 40 5.79 -2.03 -9.75
C SER A 40 5.35 -1.15 -10.94
N THR A 41 5.78 -1.48 -12.16
CA THR A 41 5.30 -0.82 -13.40
C THR A 41 3.81 -1.05 -13.62
N LEU A 42 3.35 -2.29 -13.46
CA LEU A 42 1.93 -2.64 -13.59
C LEU A 42 1.07 -1.95 -12.53
N VAL A 43 1.50 -1.99 -11.27
CA VAL A 43 0.83 -1.32 -10.13
C VAL A 43 0.71 0.18 -10.42
N ARG A 44 1.78 0.83 -10.89
CA ARG A 44 1.77 2.24 -11.27
C ARG A 44 0.75 2.52 -12.37
N SER A 45 0.82 1.81 -13.50
CA SER A 45 -0.09 2.03 -14.63
C SER A 45 -1.55 1.77 -14.26
N LEU A 46 -1.83 0.73 -13.47
CA LEU A 46 -3.17 0.41 -12.98
C LEU A 46 -3.70 1.52 -12.07
N THR A 47 -2.86 2.04 -11.19
CA THR A 47 -3.23 3.13 -10.28
C THR A 47 -3.62 4.37 -11.06
N LEU A 48 -2.77 4.84 -11.98
CA LEU A 48 -3.08 6.00 -12.83
C LEU A 48 -4.41 5.81 -13.58
N LYS A 49 -4.65 4.60 -14.13
CA LYS A 49 -5.88 4.32 -14.86
C LYS A 49 -7.13 4.34 -13.97
N ILE A 50 -7.03 3.85 -12.74
CA ILE A 50 -8.14 3.92 -11.77
C ILE A 50 -8.37 5.37 -11.34
N ARG A 51 -7.30 6.16 -11.15
CA ARG A 51 -7.40 7.58 -10.78
C ARG A 51 -8.10 8.42 -11.83
N GLU A 52 -7.95 8.12 -13.12
CA GLU A 52 -8.72 8.76 -14.21
C GLU A 52 -10.25 8.61 -14.03
N SER A 53 -10.71 7.57 -13.33
CA SER A 53 -12.13 7.37 -13.03
C SER A 53 -12.62 8.08 -11.76
N GLY A 54 -11.77 8.90 -11.12
CA GLY A 54 -12.07 9.62 -9.88
C GLY A 54 -12.05 8.76 -8.61
N ARG A 55 -11.70 7.47 -8.71
CA ARG A 55 -11.68 6.53 -7.57
C ARG A 55 -10.36 6.59 -6.81
N THR A 56 -10.37 6.42 -5.50
CA THR A 56 -9.17 6.37 -4.66
C THR A 56 -8.49 4.99 -4.73
N VAL A 57 -7.17 4.95 -4.51
CA VAL A 57 -6.36 3.71 -4.54
C VAL A 57 -5.50 3.63 -3.29
N GLY A 58 -5.52 2.48 -2.61
CA GLY A 58 -4.57 2.14 -1.55
C GLY A 58 -3.65 1.02 -2.01
N ILE A 59 -2.35 1.21 -1.85
CA ILE A 59 -1.30 0.25 -2.21
C ILE A 59 -0.65 -0.22 -0.90
N VAL A 60 -0.61 -1.53 -0.69
CA VAL A 60 0.08 -2.13 0.46
C VAL A 60 1.16 -3.06 -0.09
N ALA A 61 2.42 -2.67 0.10
CA ALA A 61 3.55 -3.49 -0.29
C ALA A 61 3.84 -4.55 0.79
N VAL A 62 3.88 -5.82 0.38
CA VAL A 62 4.27 -6.94 1.26
C VAL A 62 5.57 -7.53 0.71
N ASP A 63 6.68 -7.28 1.41
CA ASP A 63 7.99 -7.82 1.06
C ASP A 63 8.60 -8.59 2.25
N PRO A 64 8.61 -9.93 2.21
CA PRO A 64 9.20 -10.74 3.27
C PRO A 64 10.73 -10.62 3.35
N SER A 65 11.41 -10.07 2.33
CA SER A 65 12.87 -9.87 2.32
C SER A 65 13.33 -8.57 3.00
N SER A 66 12.38 -7.75 3.44
CA SER A 66 12.59 -6.45 4.11
C SER A 66 13.57 -6.45 5.30
N PRO A 67 13.67 -7.48 6.16
CA PRO A 67 14.62 -7.45 7.28
C PRO A 67 16.09 -7.58 6.85
N PHE A 68 16.36 -8.18 5.68
CA PHE A 68 17.71 -8.55 5.26
C PHE A 68 18.34 -7.59 4.24
N SER A 69 17.55 -6.84 3.48
CA SER A 69 18.05 -5.95 2.42
C SER A 69 18.08 -4.46 2.77
N GLY A 70 17.53 -4.06 3.93
CA GLY A 70 17.64 -2.69 4.44
C GLY A 70 16.98 -1.59 3.60
N GLY A 71 16.23 -1.90 2.53
CA GLY A 71 15.74 -0.82 1.66
C GLY A 71 14.93 -1.16 0.41
N SER A 72 14.02 -2.16 0.43
CA SER A 72 13.16 -2.41 -0.74
C SER A 72 12.03 -1.38 -0.92
N ILE A 73 11.56 -0.75 0.17
CA ILE A 73 10.52 0.30 0.15
C ILE A 73 11.00 1.56 -0.61
N LEU A 74 12.28 1.91 -0.51
CA LEU A 74 12.86 3.05 -1.21
C LEU A 74 12.91 2.82 -2.74
N GLY A 75 13.23 1.59 -3.17
CA GLY A 75 13.29 1.23 -4.58
C GLY A 75 11.93 1.19 -5.27
N ASP A 76 10.86 0.88 -4.53
CA ASP A 76 9.48 0.95 -5.04
C ASP A 76 8.92 2.38 -5.00
N ARG A 77 9.24 3.17 -3.97
CA ARG A 77 8.86 4.60 -3.92
C ARG A 77 9.48 5.43 -5.04
N VAL A 78 10.76 5.20 -5.40
CA VAL A 78 11.40 5.93 -6.52
C VAL A 78 10.71 5.61 -7.86
N ARG A 79 10.23 4.37 -8.05
CA ARG A 79 9.51 3.94 -9.26
C ARG A 79 8.04 4.38 -9.29
N MET A 80 7.49 4.83 -8.16
CA MET A 80 6.12 5.34 -7.99
C MET A 80 6.12 6.82 -7.56
N SER A 81 7.19 7.55 -7.89
CA SER A 81 7.39 8.95 -7.49
C SER A 81 6.32 9.90 -8.03
N ASP A 82 5.72 9.60 -9.17
CA ASP A 82 4.61 10.33 -9.76
C ASP A 82 3.25 10.05 -9.11
N LEU A 83 3.13 8.97 -8.32
CA LEU A 83 1.98 8.76 -7.44
C LEU A 83 2.13 9.54 -6.12
N THR A 84 3.35 10.02 -5.83
CA THR A 84 3.64 10.72 -4.57
C THR A 84 3.10 12.14 -4.67
N GLY A 85 2.00 12.43 -3.96
CA GLY A 85 1.35 13.74 -3.97
C GLY A 85 -0.05 13.77 -4.59
N ASP A 86 -0.58 12.64 -5.09
CA ASP A 86 -2.01 12.51 -5.39
C ASP A 86 -2.77 12.18 -4.10
N ASP A 87 -3.62 13.09 -3.63
CA ASP A 87 -4.43 12.91 -2.41
C ASP A 87 -5.39 11.71 -2.48
N GLY A 88 -5.66 11.19 -3.67
CA GLY A 88 -6.45 9.98 -3.87
C GLY A 88 -5.64 8.68 -3.90
N VAL A 89 -4.33 8.73 -3.65
CA VAL A 89 -3.44 7.56 -3.60
C VAL A 89 -2.75 7.46 -2.24
N PHE A 90 -2.85 6.28 -1.62
CA PHE A 90 -2.13 5.93 -0.40
C PHE A 90 -1.14 4.78 -0.68
N ILE A 91 0.11 4.90 -0.24
CA ILE A 91 1.20 3.91 -0.43
C ILE A 91 1.97 3.68 0.86
#